data_AF-A0A7X6TIT8-F1
#
_entry.id   AF-A0A7X6TIT8-F1
#
_cell.length_a   1.000
_cell.length_b   1.000
_cell.length_c   1.000
_cell.angle_alpha   90.00
_cell.angle_beta   90.00
_cell.angle_gamma   90.00
#
_symmetry.space_group_name_H-M   'P 1'
#
loop_
_entity.id
_entity.type
_entity.pdbx_description
1 polymer ?
#
loop_
_entity_poly.entity_id
_entity_poly.type
_entity_poly.pdbx_seq_one_letter_code
_entity_poly.pdbx_strand_id
1 'polypeptide(L)'
;IQIGILKKLSGTAIGRHDHEWGMVWAPDPPYEILENDQIPFGRMQELKRLARFWDLVRNSGNFRRTAPLLWPDGDVFTGFDRFCRWLFAETRATAQIGLPRLTELLFRYLVEERGQPAARVADSLAADILVIKGRVLPEAVRAHVTHLPEQARSLGPSLTRRQQRHREGADRS
;
A
#
# COMPACT_ATOMS: atom_id res chain seq x y z
N ILE A 1 -12.51 6.57 -3.29
CA ILE A 1 -12.00 7.96 -3.26
C ILE A 1 -10.72 7.98 -4.08
N GLN A 2 -10.72 8.71 -5.20
CA GLN A 2 -9.56 8.90 -6.06
C GLN A 2 -8.92 10.24 -5.71
N ILE A 3 -7.64 10.23 -5.35
CA ILE A 3 -6.88 11.46 -5.09
C ILE A 3 -6.18 11.82 -6.39
N GLY A 4 -6.78 12.71 -7.18
CA GLY A 4 -6.17 13.25 -8.39
C GLY A 4 -5.43 14.56 -8.07
N ILE A 5 -4.19 14.70 -8.51
CA ILE A 5 -3.51 16.00 -8.55
C ILE A 5 -4.13 16.79 -9.71
N LEU A 6 -4.44 18.07 -9.49
CA LEU A 6 -4.99 18.95 -10.52
C LEU A 6 -4.04 19.02 -11.72
N LYS A 7 -4.55 18.78 -12.93
CA LYS A 7 -3.82 18.97 -14.19
C LYS A 7 -4.28 20.26 -14.83
N LYS A 8 -3.35 21.07 -15.34
CA LYS A 8 -3.70 22.27 -16.11
C LYS A 8 -4.30 21.83 -17.46
N LEU A 9 -5.61 22.01 -17.63
CA LEU A 9 -6.29 21.83 -18.90
C LEU A 9 -6.16 23.13 -19.70
N SER A 10 -5.43 23.10 -20.81
CA SER A 10 -5.31 24.25 -21.72
C SER A 10 -6.68 24.57 -22.33
N GLY A 11 -7.30 25.67 -21.87
CA GLY A 11 -8.57 26.18 -22.40
C GLY A 11 -9.64 26.60 -21.38
N THR A 12 -9.40 26.47 -20.07
CA THR A 12 -10.37 26.87 -19.03
C THR A 12 -9.91 28.09 -18.22
N ALA A 13 -10.85 28.81 -17.61
CA ALA A 13 -10.65 30.06 -16.86
C ALA A 13 -9.73 29.98 -15.61
N ILE A 14 -8.99 28.88 -15.43
CA ILE A 14 -7.99 28.68 -14.36
C ILE A 14 -6.75 29.56 -14.55
N GLY A 15 -6.44 30.01 -15.78
CA GLY A 15 -5.28 30.86 -16.05
C GLY A 15 -5.29 32.23 -15.35
N ARG A 16 -6.44 32.70 -14.84
CA ARG A 16 -6.53 33.95 -14.07
C ARG A 16 -5.98 33.83 -12.64
N HIS A 17 -5.93 32.62 -12.09
CA HIS A 17 -5.48 32.34 -10.72
C HIS A 17 -4.02 31.87 -10.64
N ASP A 18 -3.35 31.60 -11.76
CA ASP A 18 -1.93 31.20 -11.75
C ASP A 18 -1.04 32.28 -11.10
N HIS A 19 -1.34 33.56 -11.37
CA HIS A 19 -0.58 34.70 -10.87
C HIS A 19 -1.00 35.16 -9.46
N GLU A 20 -2.22 34.82 -9.04
CA GLU A 20 -2.79 35.19 -7.73
C GLU A 20 -2.34 34.22 -6.62
N TRP A 21 -1.96 32.99 -6.98
CA TRP A 21 -1.59 31.92 -6.04
C TRP A 21 -0.18 31.34 -6.30
N GLY A 22 0.62 31.99 -7.14
CA GLY A 22 2.01 31.60 -7.40
C GLY A 22 2.18 30.19 -7.96
N MET A 23 1.28 29.75 -8.83
CA MET A 23 1.27 28.37 -9.34
C MET A 23 2.49 28.09 -10.24
N VAL A 24 3.36 27.17 -9.82
CA VAL A 24 4.50 26.70 -10.63
C VAL A 24 4.15 25.36 -11.26
N TRP A 25 4.32 25.24 -12.57
CA TRP A 25 3.97 24.05 -13.35
C TRP A 25 5.22 23.38 -13.92
N ALA A 26 5.19 22.05 -14.09
CA ALA A 26 6.26 21.32 -14.77
C ALA A 26 6.39 21.81 -16.22
N PRO A 27 7.62 21.98 -16.76
CA PRO A 27 7.82 22.46 -18.12
C PRO A 27 7.40 21.44 -19.18
N ASP A 28 7.39 20.15 -18.82
CA ASP A 28 7.04 19.04 -19.70
C ASP A 28 5.64 18.48 -19.41
N PRO A 29 4.91 17.97 -20.43
CA PRO A 29 3.69 17.21 -20.24
C PRO A 29 3.88 16.04 -19.25
N PRO A 30 2.92 15.76 -18.34
CA PRO A 30 1.53 16.25 -18.32
C PRO A 30 1.31 17.57 -17.54
N TYR A 31 2.30 18.48 -17.47
CA TYR A 31 2.21 19.81 -16.87
C TYR A 31 1.61 19.77 -15.46
N GLU A 32 2.19 18.94 -14.60
CA GLU A 32 1.72 18.81 -13.21
C GLU A 32 2.16 20.03 -12.38
N ILE A 33 1.35 20.41 -11.40
CA ILE A 33 1.74 21.46 -10.44
C ILE A 33 2.99 21.00 -9.65
N LEU A 34 3.96 21.89 -9.53
CA LEU A 34 5.19 21.69 -8.76
C LEU A 34 5.06 22.31 -7.37
N GLU A 35 4.47 23.50 -7.28
CA GLU A 35 4.19 24.21 -6.02
C GLU A 35 3.20 25.37 -6.24
N ASN A 36 2.73 25.95 -5.14
CA ASN A 36 2.00 27.22 -5.10
C ASN A 36 2.27 27.94 -3.78
N ASP A 37 1.73 29.15 -3.61
CA ASP A 37 1.97 29.98 -2.42
C ASP A 37 1.51 29.35 -1.10
N GLN A 38 0.67 28.30 -1.16
CA GLN A 38 0.17 27.58 0.02
C GLN A 38 0.88 26.24 0.27
N ILE A 39 1.45 25.64 -0.77
CA ILE A 39 2.03 24.30 -0.75
C ILE A 39 3.42 24.35 -1.41
N PRO A 40 4.49 24.40 -0.61
CA PRO A 40 5.85 24.36 -1.11
C PRO A 40 6.14 23.08 -1.89
N PHE A 41 7.11 23.13 -2.81
CA PHE A 41 7.51 22.01 -3.66
C PHE A 41 7.64 20.68 -2.91
N GLY A 42 8.36 20.67 -1.79
CA GLY A 42 8.59 19.45 -1.00
C GLY A 42 7.28 18.81 -0.54
N ARG A 43 6.32 19.62 -0.07
CA ARG A 43 5.01 19.15 0.37
C ARG A 43 4.15 18.69 -0.81
N MET A 44 4.24 19.36 -1.95
CA MET A 44 3.59 18.91 -3.18
C MET A 44 4.08 17.52 -3.58
N GLN A 45 5.39 17.27 -3.60
CA GLN A 45 5.95 15.96 -3.93
C GLN A 45 5.50 14.86 -2.95
N GLU A 46 5.37 15.17 -1.65
CA GLU A 46 4.78 14.25 -0.67
C GLU A 46 3.34 13.87 -1.02
N LEU A 47 2.50 14.86 -1.33
CA LEU A 47 1.11 14.64 -1.73
C LEU A 47 1.01 13.80 -3.02
N LYS A 48 1.90 14.06 -3.99
CA LYS A 48 1.94 13.24 -5.23
C LYS A 48 2.27 11.78 -4.95
N ARG A 49 3.26 11.53 -4.09
CA ARG A 49 3.62 10.16 -3.68
C ARG A 49 2.47 9.49 -2.93
N LEU A 50 1.83 10.22 -2.03
CA LEU A 50 0.67 9.73 -1.27
C LEU A 50 -0.45 9.29 -2.23
N ALA A 51 -0.80 10.12 -3.22
CA ALA A 51 -1.82 9.79 -4.21
C ALA A 51 -1.48 8.50 -5.00
N ARG A 52 -0.24 8.38 -5.47
CA ARG A 52 0.22 7.20 -6.25
C ARG A 52 0.19 5.92 -5.40
N PHE A 53 0.65 5.99 -4.15
CA PHE A 53 0.62 4.82 -3.27
C PHE A 53 -0.81 4.48 -2.84
N TRP A 54 -1.68 5.48 -2.66
CA TRP A 54 -3.09 5.26 -2.36
C TRP A 54 -3.76 4.44 -3.47
N ASP A 55 -3.42 4.73 -4.72
CA ASP A 55 -3.90 3.94 -5.84
C ASP A 55 -3.42 2.48 -5.77
N LEU A 56 -2.14 2.25 -5.46
CA LEU A 56 -1.57 0.90 -5.35
C LEU A 56 -2.14 0.09 -4.19
N VAL A 57 -2.38 0.71 -3.03
CA VAL A 57 -2.80 0.00 -1.82
C VAL A 57 -4.31 -0.08 -1.68
N ARG A 58 -5.01 1.04 -1.91
CA ARG A 58 -6.45 1.12 -1.69
C ARG A 58 -7.27 0.94 -2.97
N ASN A 59 -6.98 1.71 -4.03
CA ASN A 59 -7.83 1.69 -5.23
C ASN A 59 -7.59 0.45 -6.11
N SER A 60 -6.42 -0.18 -6.03
CA SER A 60 -6.14 -1.46 -6.71
C SER A 60 -7.08 -2.59 -6.26
N GLY A 61 -7.67 -2.46 -5.06
CA GLY A 61 -8.54 -3.47 -4.47
C GLY A 61 -7.80 -4.72 -4.00
N ASN A 62 -6.47 -4.76 -4.08
CA ASN A 62 -5.67 -5.93 -3.68
C ASN A 62 -5.55 -6.10 -2.17
N PHE A 63 -5.72 -5.03 -1.36
CA PHE A 63 -5.48 -5.05 0.09
C PHE A 63 -6.69 -4.57 0.89
N ARG A 64 -7.88 -5.10 0.61
CA ARG A 64 -9.13 -4.59 1.22
C ARG A 64 -9.16 -4.81 2.73
N ARG A 65 -8.67 -5.96 3.20
CA ARG A 65 -8.62 -6.34 4.61
C ARG A 65 -7.39 -5.79 5.31
N THR A 66 -6.27 -5.74 4.59
CA THR A 66 -4.97 -5.36 5.16
C THR A 66 -4.77 -3.85 5.22
N ALA A 67 -5.24 -3.08 4.24
CA ALA A 67 -5.05 -1.63 4.23
C ALA A 67 -5.57 -0.92 5.51
N PRO A 68 -6.75 -1.26 6.08
CA PRO A 68 -7.19 -0.71 7.36
C PRO A 68 -6.22 -0.89 8.53
N LEU A 69 -5.33 -1.89 8.49
CA LEU A 69 -4.31 -2.10 9.53
C LEU A 69 -3.27 -0.97 9.57
N LEU A 70 -3.18 -0.14 8.52
CA LEU A 70 -2.31 1.04 8.50
C LEU A 70 -2.85 2.18 9.38
N TRP A 71 -4.14 2.22 9.67
CA TRP A 71 -4.82 3.25 10.46
C TRP A 71 -5.81 2.65 11.47
N PRO A 72 -5.32 1.88 12.46
CA PRO A 72 -6.19 1.20 13.43
C PRO A 72 -7.05 2.19 14.24
N ASP A 73 -6.56 3.41 14.46
CA ASP A 73 -7.24 4.47 15.23
C ASP A 73 -8.27 5.26 14.39
N GLY A 74 -8.47 4.88 13.13
CA GLY A 74 -9.43 5.52 12.22
C GLY A 74 -8.90 6.76 11.48
N ASP A 75 -7.76 7.32 11.87
CA ASP A 75 -7.09 8.40 11.12
C ASP A 75 -6.36 7.85 9.88
N VAL A 76 -7.13 7.79 8.79
CA VAL A 76 -6.67 7.27 7.49
C VAL A 76 -5.51 8.08 6.93
N PHE A 77 -5.59 9.42 6.99
CA PHE A 77 -4.59 10.27 6.35
C PHE A 77 -3.25 10.13 7.05
N THR A 78 -3.22 10.28 8.37
CA THR A 78 -1.96 10.23 9.12
C THR A 78 -1.37 8.82 9.12
N GLY A 79 -2.20 7.77 9.25
CA GLY A 79 -1.75 6.39 9.18
C GLY A 79 -1.14 6.04 7.82
N PHE A 80 -1.76 6.51 6.74
CA PHE A 80 -1.28 6.27 5.39
C PHE A 80 -0.07 7.13 5.00
N ASP A 81 0.00 8.39 5.44
CA ASP A 81 1.16 9.27 5.20
C ASP A 81 2.43 8.70 5.85
N ARG A 82 2.34 8.19 7.08
CA ARG A 82 3.46 7.48 7.73
C ARG A 82 3.95 6.29 6.90
N PHE A 83 3.02 5.48 6.40
CA PHE A 83 3.37 4.37 5.52
C PHE A 83 4.01 4.84 4.22
N CYS A 84 3.50 5.90 3.59
CA CYS A 84 4.06 6.45 2.36
C CYS A 84 5.50 6.93 2.55
N ARG A 85 5.78 7.61 3.66
CA ARG A 85 7.12 8.08 4.01
C ARG A 85 8.10 6.92 4.21
N TRP A 86 7.68 5.91 4.99
CA TRP A 86 8.48 4.70 5.20
C TRP A 86 8.73 3.95 3.89
N LEU A 87 7.68 3.72 3.10
CA LEU A 87 7.76 2.99 1.83
C LEU A 87 8.72 3.68 0.85
N PHE A 88 8.68 5.01 0.80
CA PHE A 88 9.59 5.79 -0.02
C PHE A 88 11.03 5.74 0.49
N ALA A 89 11.26 5.78 1.80
CA ALA A 89 12.59 5.62 2.39
C ALA A 89 13.21 4.26 2.03
N GLU A 90 12.40 3.20 2.06
CA GLU A 90 12.82 1.82 1.79
C GLU A 90 13.05 1.52 0.30
N THR A 91 12.26 2.10 -0.59
CA THR A 91 12.29 1.72 -2.02
C THR A 91 12.94 2.77 -2.90
N ARG A 92 12.96 4.04 -2.46
CA ARG A 92 13.22 5.23 -3.29
C ARG A 92 12.33 5.33 -4.53
N ALA A 93 11.35 4.45 -4.66
CA ALA A 93 10.47 4.35 -5.80
C ALA A 93 9.29 5.29 -5.61
N THR A 94 8.92 6.02 -6.66
CA THR A 94 7.76 6.91 -6.65
C THR A 94 6.51 6.29 -7.29
N ALA A 95 6.65 5.13 -7.95
CA ALA A 95 5.59 4.38 -8.63
C ALA A 95 6.09 2.95 -8.96
N GLN A 96 5.21 2.12 -9.53
CA GLN A 96 5.56 0.83 -10.16
C GLN A 96 6.14 -0.24 -9.23
N ILE A 97 5.60 -0.37 -8.01
CA ILE A 97 5.95 -1.48 -7.11
C ILE A 97 5.09 -2.69 -7.48
N GLY A 98 5.72 -3.78 -7.92
CA GLY A 98 5.03 -5.03 -8.24
C GLY A 98 4.31 -5.62 -7.03
N LEU A 99 3.16 -6.28 -7.27
CA LEU A 99 2.30 -6.80 -6.21
C LEU A 99 3.02 -7.68 -5.17
N PRO A 100 3.90 -8.65 -5.55
CA PRO A 100 4.63 -9.45 -4.56
C PRO A 100 5.50 -8.59 -3.65
N ARG A 101 6.24 -7.64 -4.24
CA ARG A 101 7.10 -6.73 -3.48
C ARG A 101 6.31 -5.80 -2.58
N LEU A 102 5.18 -5.26 -3.06
CA LEU A 102 4.29 -4.43 -2.25
C LEU A 102 3.70 -5.23 -1.07
N THR A 103 3.38 -6.51 -1.29
CA THR A 103 2.88 -7.41 -0.24
C THR A 103 3.93 -7.63 0.85
N GLU A 104 5.20 -7.87 0.48
CA GLU A 104 6.31 -7.96 1.43
C GLU A 104 6.53 -6.67 2.21
N LEU A 105 6.54 -5.52 1.52
CA LEU A 105 6.76 -4.21 2.13
C LEU A 105 5.63 -3.87 3.12
N LEU A 106 4.39 -4.18 2.76
CA LEU A 106 3.24 -3.96 3.63
C LEU A 106 3.30 -4.87 4.87
N PHE A 107 3.67 -6.15 4.69
CA PHE A 107 3.89 -7.07 5.80
C PHE A 107 4.97 -6.53 6.74
N ARG A 108 6.13 -6.19 6.20
CA ARG A 108 7.27 -5.70 6.96
C ARG A 108 6.96 -4.43 7.73
N TYR A 109 6.34 -3.44 7.09
CA TYR A 109 5.92 -2.21 7.79
C TYR A 109 4.97 -2.49 8.96
N LEU A 110 3.96 -3.34 8.75
CA LEU A 110 2.97 -3.61 9.78
C LEU A 110 3.57 -4.40 10.97
N VAL A 111 4.56 -5.25 10.72
CA VAL A 111 5.20 -6.07 11.76
C VAL A 111 6.32 -5.30 12.46
N GLU A 112 7.28 -4.76 11.71
CA GLU A 112 8.50 -4.16 12.25
C GLU A 112 8.27 -2.73 12.74
N GLU A 113 7.60 -1.88 11.95
CA GLU A 113 7.39 -0.47 12.32
C GLU A 113 6.15 -0.26 13.19
N ARG A 114 5.10 -1.06 12.95
CA ARG A 114 3.82 -0.93 13.68
C ARG A 114 3.66 -1.94 14.80
N GLY A 115 4.60 -2.87 14.96
CA GLY A 115 4.60 -3.86 16.05
C GLY A 115 3.40 -4.81 16.02
N GLN A 116 2.72 -4.97 14.88
CA GLN A 116 1.55 -5.85 14.81
C GLN A 116 1.97 -7.32 14.78
N PRO A 117 1.16 -8.23 15.35
CA PRO A 117 1.46 -9.65 15.32
C PRO A 117 1.60 -10.18 13.89
N ALA A 118 2.76 -10.77 13.58
CA ALA A 118 3.08 -11.29 12.24
C ALA A 118 2.01 -12.24 11.70
N ALA A 119 1.49 -13.14 12.55
CA ALA A 119 0.41 -14.06 12.15
C ALA A 119 -0.86 -13.33 11.71
N ARG A 120 -1.28 -12.29 12.44
CA ARG A 120 -2.47 -11.49 12.10
C ARG A 120 -2.31 -10.79 10.75
N VAL A 121 -1.14 -10.18 10.53
CA VAL A 121 -0.86 -9.47 9.27
C VAL A 121 -0.77 -10.46 8.11
N ALA A 122 -0.08 -11.58 8.29
CA ALA A 122 0.06 -12.62 7.27
C ALA A 122 -1.29 -13.23 6.88
N ASP A 123 -2.16 -13.53 7.84
CA ASP A 123 -3.50 -14.06 7.58
C ASP A 123 -4.37 -13.04 6.83
N SER A 124 -4.28 -11.75 7.19
CA SER A 124 -4.97 -10.68 6.47
C SER A 124 -4.51 -10.57 5.01
N LEU A 125 -3.19 -10.60 4.78
CA LEU A 125 -2.61 -10.59 3.44
C LEU A 125 -2.97 -11.84 2.65
N ALA A 126 -2.99 -13.00 3.28
CA ALA A 126 -3.42 -14.25 2.65
C ALA A 126 -4.88 -14.17 2.20
N ALA A 127 -5.76 -13.64 3.04
CA ALA A 127 -7.17 -13.44 2.75
C ALA A 127 -7.46 -12.36 1.69
N ASP A 128 -6.49 -11.50 1.40
CA ASP A 128 -6.56 -10.49 0.34
C ASP A 128 -6.01 -11.05 -0.99
N ILE A 129 -4.82 -11.66 -0.96
CA ILE A 129 -4.08 -12.06 -2.17
C ILE A 129 -4.56 -13.40 -2.75
N LEU A 130 -4.82 -14.40 -1.90
CA LEU A 130 -5.12 -15.76 -2.35
C LEU A 130 -6.58 -15.96 -2.80
N VAL A 131 -7.43 -14.94 -2.68
CA VAL A 131 -8.80 -14.97 -3.23
C VAL A 131 -8.77 -15.04 -4.75
N ILE A 132 -7.74 -14.47 -5.39
CA ILE A 132 -7.57 -14.50 -6.84
C ILE A 132 -6.73 -15.72 -7.21
N LYS A 133 -7.31 -16.61 -8.04
CA LYS A 133 -6.61 -17.83 -8.52
C LYS A 133 -5.31 -17.46 -9.25
N GLY A 134 -4.24 -18.22 -8.97
CA GLY A 134 -2.92 -18.03 -9.58
C GLY A 134 -2.03 -16.99 -8.88
N ARG A 135 -2.53 -16.25 -7.88
CA ARG A 135 -1.69 -15.41 -7.02
C ARG A 135 -0.95 -16.25 -6.00
N VAL A 136 0.27 -15.83 -5.68
CA VAL A 136 1.14 -16.49 -4.71
C VAL A 136 1.60 -15.46 -3.68
N LEU A 137 1.64 -15.87 -2.41
CA LEU A 137 2.21 -15.05 -1.36
C LEU A 137 3.74 -15.13 -1.38
N PRO A 138 4.43 -13.99 -1.16
CA PRO A 138 5.86 -13.99 -0.92
C PRO A 138 6.24 -14.91 0.25
N GLU A 139 7.44 -15.48 0.20
CA GLU A 139 7.89 -16.45 1.21
C GLU A 139 7.90 -15.85 2.62
N ALA A 140 8.36 -14.60 2.74
CA ALA A 140 8.40 -13.86 4.00
C ALA A 140 7.02 -13.72 4.65
N VAL A 141 5.93 -13.67 3.87
CA VAL A 141 4.57 -13.61 4.41
C VAL A 141 4.04 -15.01 4.69
N ARG A 142 4.25 -15.93 3.74
CA ARG A 142 3.78 -17.32 3.81
C ARG A 142 4.28 -18.05 5.06
N ALA A 143 5.49 -17.76 5.53
CA ALA A 143 6.06 -18.36 6.73
C ALA A 143 5.27 -18.08 8.01
N HIS A 144 4.50 -16.98 8.05
CA HIS A 144 3.74 -16.55 9.22
C HIS A 144 2.23 -16.78 9.09
N VAL A 145 1.74 -17.32 7.97
CA VAL A 145 0.30 -17.61 7.80
C VAL A 145 -0.11 -18.74 8.73
N THR A 146 -1.12 -18.49 9.55
CA THR A 146 -1.74 -19.48 10.44
C THR A 146 -3.10 -19.95 9.93
N HIS A 147 -3.84 -19.09 9.21
CA HIS A 147 -5.14 -19.42 8.65
C HIS A 147 -5.18 -19.13 7.15
N LEU A 148 -5.35 -20.18 6.35
CA LEU A 148 -5.61 -20.04 4.92
C LEU A 148 -7.11 -19.83 4.66
N PRO A 149 -7.48 -18.88 3.78
CA PRO A 149 -8.87 -18.68 3.38
C PRO A 149 -9.40 -19.95 2.70
N GLU A 150 -10.69 -20.26 2.89
CA GLU A 150 -11.30 -21.50 2.39
C GLU A 150 -11.13 -21.68 0.87
N GLN A 151 -11.23 -20.59 0.09
CA GLN A 151 -11.01 -20.66 -1.35
C GLN A 151 -9.58 -21.11 -1.69
N ALA A 152 -8.59 -20.75 -0.88
CA ALA A 152 -7.20 -21.15 -1.07
C ALA A 152 -6.89 -22.57 -0.58
N ARG A 153 -7.70 -23.14 0.31
CA ARG A 153 -7.55 -24.55 0.74
C ARG A 153 -7.75 -25.54 -0.41
N SER A 154 -8.46 -25.11 -1.47
CA SER A 154 -8.63 -25.89 -2.71
C SER A 154 -7.45 -25.77 -3.70
N LEU A 155 -6.50 -24.85 -3.48
CA LEU A 155 -5.36 -24.60 -4.39
C LEU A 155 -4.21 -25.63 -4.28
N GLY A 156 -4.42 -26.75 -3.59
CA GLY A 156 -3.52 -27.88 -3.55
C GLY A 156 -2.42 -27.82 -2.47
N PRO A 157 -1.74 -28.96 -2.22
CA PRO A 157 -0.88 -29.19 -1.04
C PRO A 157 0.45 -28.40 -1.02
N SER A 158 0.73 -27.55 -2.01
CA SER A 158 1.95 -26.74 -2.06
C SER A 158 1.93 -25.56 -1.07
N LEU A 159 0.74 -25.15 -0.59
CA LEU A 159 0.57 -24.12 0.44
C LEU A 159 0.35 -24.71 1.85
N THR A 160 -0.10 -25.96 1.96
CA THR A 160 -0.55 -26.58 3.23
C THR A 160 0.55 -27.36 3.97
N ARG A 161 1.69 -27.66 3.33
CA ARG A 161 2.64 -28.67 3.85
C ARG A 161 3.45 -28.27 5.08
N ARG A 162 3.37 -27.02 5.57
CA ARG A 162 4.11 -26.55 6.76
C ARG A 162 3.26 -26.27 8.01
N GLN A 163 1.93 -26.17 7.87
CA GLN A 163 1.05 -25.89 9.02
C GLN A 163 0.76 -27.13 9.90
N GLN A 164 1.00 -28.34 9.42
CA GLN A 164 0.76 -29.56 10.21
C GLN A 164 1.81 -29.82 11.31
N ARG A 165 3.00 -29.21 11.27
CA ARG A 165 4.07 -29.52 12.24
C ARG A 165 3.96 -28.82 13.59
N HIS A 166 3.10 -27.81 13.75
CA HIS A 166 2.92 -27.13 15.04
C HIS A 166 1.76 -27.68 15.89
N ARG A 167 0.93 -28.59 15.34
CA ARG A 167 -0.17 -29.22 16.09
C ARG A 167 0.17 -30.58 16.69
N GLU A 168 1.29 -31.20 16.30
CA GLU A 168 1.67 -32.55 16.78
C GLU A 168 2.69 -32.55 17.94
N GLY A 169 3.11 -31.37 18.43
CA GLY A 169 4.07 -31.25 19.53
C GLY A 169 3.48 -30.97 20.92
N ALA A 170 2.16 -30.77 21.02
CA ALA A 170 1.50 -30.35 22.27
C ALA A 170 0.75 -31.48 23.01
N ASP A 171 0.90 -32.74 22.58
CA ASP A 171 0.19 -33.89 23.16
C ASP A 171 1.14 -35.02 23.62
N ARG A 172 2.39 -34.66 23.95
CA ARG A 172 3.37 -35.54 24.59
C ARG A 172 4.20 -34.77 25.61
N SER A 173 3.61 -34.42 26.75
CA SER A 173 4.30 -34.17 28.02
C SER A 173 3.30 -34.29 29.16
#